data_AF-W1XZR5-F1
#
_entry.id   AF-W1XZR5-F1
#
_cell.length_a   1.000
_cell.length_b   1.000
_cell.length_c   1.000
_cell.angle_alpha   90.00
_cell.angle_beta   90.00
_cell.angle_gamma   90.00
#
_symmetry.space_group_name_H-M   'P 1'
#
loop_
_entity.id
_entity.type
_entity.pdbx_description
1 polymer ?
#
loop_
_entity_poly.entity_id
_entity_poly.type
_entity_poly.pdbx_seq_one_letter_code
_entity_poly.pdbx_strand_id
1 'polypeptide(L)' 'ITDGKEMIEPLEERLTGRYTKKSVKHPETGEVIVGPDTLISEDLAREIVKAGVEEVTIRSVFTCNTRHGVCRHC' A
#
# COMPACT_ATOMS: atom_id res chain seq x y z
N ILE A 1 0.73 13.36 8.10
CA ILE A 1 1.65 14.17 8.91
C ILE A 1 2.40 15.05 7.96
N THR A 2 1.91 16.28 7.81
CA THR A 2 2.47 17.27 6.89
C THR A 2 3.14 18.29 7.79
N ASP A 3 4.40 18.03 8.10
CA ASP A 3 5.32 19.04 8.59
C ASP A 3 5.98 19.71 7.38
N GLY A 4 6.34 20.98 7.49
CA GLY A 4 6.54 21.88 6.36
C GLY A 4 7.44 21.35 5.24
N LYS A 5 6.91 21.34 4.01
CA LYS A 5 7.65 21.43 2.73
C LYS A 5 8.68 20.35 2.36
N GLU A 6 8.95 19.35 3.17
CA GLU A 6 9.82 18.23 2.79
C GLU A 6 8.97 16.95 2.70
N MET A 7 8.85 16.41 1.49
CA MET A 7 8.29 15.07 1.28
C MET A 7 9.24 14.09 1.95
N ILE A 8 8.91 13.67 3.17
CA ILE A 8 9.80 12.91 4.05
C ILE A 8 10.22 11.59 3.38
N GLU A 9 9.27 10.89 2.75
CA GLU A 9 9.51 9.65 2.00
C GLU A 9 8.47 9.54 0.87
N PRO A 10 8.85 9.09 -0.34
CA PRO A 10 7.92 8.89 -1.45
C PRO A 10 6.96 7.72 -1.16
N LEU A 11 5.77 7.75 -1.77
CA LEU A 11 4.74 6.72 -1.57
C LEU A 11 5.25 5.31 -1.96
N GLU A 12 6.10 5.22 -2.98
CA GLU A 12 6.68 3.95 -3.45
C GLU A 12 7.50 3.22 -2.38
N GLU A 13 8.37 3.95 -1.65
CA GLU A 13 9.23 3.39 -0.61
C GLU A 13 8.41 2.91 0.59
N ARG A 14 7.33 3.65 0.91
CA ARG A 14 6.44 3.30 2.02
C ARG A 14 5.55 2.09 1.74
N LEU A 15 5.24 1.83 0.47
CA LEU A 15 4.40 0.71 0.03
C LEU A 15 5.20 -0.58 -0.17
N THR A 16 6.46 -0.48 -0.62
CA THR A 16 7.29 -1.63 -0.93
C THR A 16 7.46 -2.55 0.29
N GLY A 17 7.22 -3.85 0.10
CA GLY A 17 7.32 -4.86 1.16
C GLY A 17 6.13 -4.91 2.12
N ARG A 18 5.03 -4.19 1.83
CA ARG A 18 3.75 -4.29 2.57
C ARG A 18 2.76 -5.16 1.80
N TYR A 19 1.77 -5.71 2.51
CA TYR A 19 0.63 -6.38 1.88
C TYR A 19 -0.54 -5.43 1.74
N THR A 20 -1.30 -5.53 0.65
CA THR A 20 -2.55 -4.81 0.49
C THR A 20 -3.66 -5.39 1.36
N LYS A 21 -4.49 -4.52 1.93
CA LYS A 21 -5.70 -4.93 2.65
C LYS A 21 -6.94 -4.93 1.75
N LYS A 22 -6.98 -4.01 0.78
CA LYS A 22 -8.03 -3.90 -0.24
C LYS A 22 -7.38 -3.88 -1.62
N SER A 23 -8.13 -4.25 -2.64
CA SER A 23 -7.69 -4.08 -4.03
C SER A 23 -7.43 -2.61 -4.34
N VAL A 24 -6.27 -2.31 -4.93
CA VAL A 24 -5.95 -0.97 -5.44
C VAL A 24 -6.50 -0.87 -6.84
N LYS A 25 -7.24 0.21 -7.12
CA LYS A 25 -7.84 0.47 -8.41
C LYS A 25 -7.28 1.75 -9.01
N HIS A 26 -7.20 1.80 -10.32
CA HIS A 26 -6.86 3.02 -11.03
C HIS A 26 -7.96 4.07 -10.80
N PRO A 27 -7.63 5.31 -10.41
CA PRO A 27 -8.62 6.34 -10.13
C PRO A 27 -9.45 6.73 -11.36
N GLU A 28 -8.82 6.76 -12.54
CA GLU A 28 -9.49 7.13 -13.80
C GLU A 28 -10.23 5.97 -14.48
N THR A 29 -9.60 4.79 -14.62
CA THR A 29 -10.20 3.67 -15.38
C THR A 29 -11.01 2.71 -14.51
N GLY A 30 -10.80 2.72 -13.19
CA GLY A 30 -11.42 1.77 -12.26
C GLY A 30 -10.86 0.34 -12.35
N GLU A 31 -9.84 0.11 -13.18
CA GLU A 31 -9.18 -1.19 -13.32
C GLU A 31 -8.44 -1.58 -12.04
N VAL A 32 -8.41 -2.87 -11.73
CA VAL A 32 -7.69 -3.38 -10.55
C VAL A 32 -6.21 -3.52 -10.89
N ILE A 33 -5.38 -2.69 -10.27
CA ILE A 33 -3.91 -2.73 -10.42
C ILE A 33 -3.34 -3.86 -9.58
N VAL A 34 -3.78 -3.95 -8.31
CA VAL A 34 -3.34 -5.01 -7.41
C VAL A 34 -4.51 -5.53 -6.58
N GLY A 35 -4.55 -6.85 -6.39
CA GLY A 35 -5.57 -7.52 -5.59
C GLY A 35 -5.42 -7.28 -4.08
N PRO A 36 -6.38 -7.73 -3.27
CA PRO A 36 -6.23 -7.80 -1.82
C PRO A 36 -5.19 -8.86 -1.42
N ASP A 37 -4.61 -8.72 -0.22
CA ASP A 37 -3.64 -9.65 0.38
C ASP A 37 -2.42 -9.96 -0.50
N THR A 38 -2.05 -9.03 -1.37
CA THR A 38 -0.91 -9.17 -2.29
C THR A 38 0.30 -8.40 -1.77
N LEU A 39 1.49 -9.00 -1.87
CA LEU A 39 2.75 -8.35 -1.52
C LEU A 39 3.08 -7.28 -2.57
N ILE A 40 3.31 -6.05 -2.12
CA ILE A 40 3.72 -4.96 -2.99
C ILE A 40 5.24 -5.06 -3.21
N SER A 41 5.64 -5.42 -4.43
CA SER A 41 7.02 -5.32 -4.90
C SER A 41 7.34 -3.90 -5.35
N GLU A 42 8.62 -3.61 -5.57
CA GLU A 42 9.08 -2.32 -6.10
C GLU A 42 8.42 -1.97 -7.45
N ASP A 43 8.23 -2.97 -8.31
CA ASP A 43 7.56 -2.80 -9.61
C ASP A 43 6.07 -2.45 -9.45
N LEU A 44 5.37 -3.15 -8.55
CA LEU A 44 3.96 -2.85 -8.24
C LEU A 44 3.80 -1.47 -7.59
N ALA A 45 4.73 -1.09 -6.70
CA ALA A 45 4.73 0.23 -6.09
C ALA A 45 4.87 1.34 -7.16
N ARG A 46 5.79 1.15 -8.13
CA ARG A 46 5.93 2.07 -9.27
C ARG A 46 4.68 2.11 -10.14
N GLU A 47 4.04 0.97 -10.42
CA GLU A 47 2.79 0.95 -11.19
C GLU A 47 1.66 1.72 -10.48
N ILE A 48 1.50 1.53 -9.17
CA ILE A 48 0.51 2.23 -8.35
C ILE A 48 0.75 3.76 -8.39
N VAL A 49 2.00 4.20 -8.24
CA VAL A 49 2.35 5.63 -8.30
C VAL A 49 2.16 6.19 -9.72
N LYS A 50 2.55 5.44 -10.76
CA LYS A 50 2.34 5.83 -12.17
C LYS A 50 0.87 5.92 -12.55
N ALA A 51 0.03 5.09 -11.96
CA ALA A 51 -1.42 5.14 -12.11
C ALA A 51 -2.07 6.35 -11.41
N GLY A 52 -1.30 7.19 -10.71
CA GLY A 52 -1.80 8.37 -10.03
C GLY A 52 -2.61 8.05 -8.77
N VAL A 53 -2.39 6.89 -8.15
CA VAL A 53 -3.06 6.52 -6.91
C VAL A 53 -2.47 7.31 -5.74
N GLU A 54 -3.28 8.17 -5.12
CA GLU A 54 -2.85 8.98 -3.98
C GLU A 54 -2.94 8.23 -2.64
N GLU A 55 -3.85 7.25 -2.54
CA GLU A 55 -4.10 6.50 -1.30
C GLU A 55 -4.19 4.99 -1.51
N VAL A 56 -3.57 4.23 -0.62
CA VAL A 56 -3.59 2.75 -0.65
C VAL A 56 -3.87 2.21 0.74
N THR A 57 -4.83 1.29 0.85
CA THR A 57 -5.10 0.59 2.10
C THR A 57 -4.19 -0.64 2.22
N ILE A 58 -3.17 -0.55 3.08
CA ILE A 58 -2.27 -1.66 3.41
C ILE A 58 -2.70 -2.41 4.68
N ARG A 59 -2.16 -3.61 4.84
CA ARG A 59 -2.15 -4.32 6.12
C ARG A 59 -1.09 -3.72 7.04
N SER A 60 -1.40 -3.75 8.33
CA SER A 60 -0.49 -3.28 9.38
C SER A 60 -0.57 -4.23 10.57
N VAL A 61 0.55 -4.36 11.26
CA VAL A 61 0.66 -5.00 12.58
C VAL A 61 -0.37 -4.45 13.59
N PHE A 62 -0.69 -3.16 13.51
CA PHE A 62 -1.61 -2.49 14.44
C PHE A 62 -3.07 -2.93 14.26
N THR A 63 -3.44 -3.41 13.08
CA THR A 63 -4.80 -3.85 12.75
C THR A 63 -4.89 -5.37 12.57
N CYS A 64 -3.89 -6.11 13.07
CA CYS A 64 -3.87 -7.56 12.98
C CYS A 64 -4.90 -8.18 13.94
N ASN A 65 -5.77 -9.06 13.41
CA ASN A 65 -6.79 -9.77 14.20
C ASN A 65 -6.25 -11.04 14.91
N THR A 66 -4.94 -11.26 14.90
CA THR A 66 -4.33 -12.46 15.52
C THR A 66 -4.37 -12.31 17.04
N ARG A 67 -4.94 -13.32 17.74
CA ARG A 67 -5.11 -13.26 19.21
C ARG A 67 -3.79 -13.20 19.98
N HIS A 68 -2.77 -13.91 19.50
CA HIS A 68 -1.43 -13.91 20.08
C HIS A 68 -0.39 -13.84 18.94
N GLY A 69 0.39 -12.77 18.90
CA GLY A 69 1.38 -12.51 17.86
C GLY A 69 0.82 -11.76 16.64
N VAL A 70 1.55 -11.81 15.54
CA VAL A 70 1.22 -11.11 14.29
C VAL A 70 1.24 -12.11 13.13
N CYS A 71 0.26 -12.05 12.23
CA CYS A 71 0.22 -12.94 11.08
C CYS A 71 1.30 -12.57 10.04
N ARG A 72 1.70 -13.51 9.18
CA ARG A 72 2.72 -13.31 8.13
C ARG A 72 2.44 -12.14 7.15
N HIS A 73 1.20 -11.68 7.09
CA HIS A 73 0.74 -10.67 6.13
C HIS A 73 0.61 -9.26 6.75
N CYS A 74 0.66 -9.10 8.07
CA CYS A 74 0.48 -7.83 8.77
C CYS A 74 1.81 -7.34 9.34
#